data_AF-A0A946HJT2-F1
#
_entry.id   AF-A0A946HJT2-F1
#
_cell.length_a   1.000
_cell.length_b   1.000
_cell.length_c   1.000
_cell.angle_alpha   90.00
_cell.angle_beta   90.00
_cell.angle_gamma   90.00
#
_symmetry.space_group_name_H-M   'P 1'
#
loop_
_entity.id
_entity.type
_entity.pdbx_description
1 polymer ?
#
loop_
_entity_poly.entity_id
_entity_poly.type
_entity_poly.pdbx_seq_one_letter_code
_entity_poly.pdbx_strand_id
1 'polypeptide(L)'
;EKAIIGGGRDAKPGEISLAHNGILFMDEFPEFSRSVLESLRQPLEDRQVMVARAKAHSTYRCQFMLIATANPCKCGYLSDPSRSCARVPLCGGEYMGHISGPMMDRFDLTVEMPPVPFHDLDLPSDGDTSATVASRVATAFQIQTDRYRDHLDLRSNADLEGAQLIRVATPDTPGQALLNRAAELFRLSARGYHRVLRVGRTIADLAGVEQVAKTHIAEALSYRLALPHLSNTKDPQKAVSSSFTQPGDRDKPRRTRLV
;
A
#
# COMPACT_ATOMS: atom_id res chain seq x y z
N GLU A 1 18.57 20.58 -6.43
CA GLU A 1 17.67 19.41 -6.24
C GLU A 1 18.15 18.28 -7.15
N LYS A 2 18.32 17.06 -6.62
CA LYS A 2 18.61 15.91 -7.48
C LYS A 2 17.37 15.59 -8.30
N ALA A 3 17.53 15.33 -9.60
CA ALA A 3 16.40 15.09 -10.48
C ALA A 3 15.85 13.68 -10.27
N ILE A 4 14.57 13.56 -9.90
CA ILE A 4 13.88 12.27 -9.72
C ILE A 4 13.96 11.42 -10.99
N ILE A 5 13.64 11.99 -12.14
CA ILE A 5 13.70 11.31 -13.45
C ILE A 5 15.14 11.22 -13.98
N GLY A 6 15.97 12.21 -13.69
CA GLY A 6 17.28 12.41 -14.32
C GLY A 6 17.32 13.57 -15.31
N GLY A 7 18.45 13.75 -15.97
CA GLY A 7 18.62 14.85 -16.93
C GLY A 7 20.06 15.32 -17.12
N GLY A 8 20.23 16.64 -17.28
CA GLY A 8 21.48 17.23 -17.74
C GLY A 8 21.68 17.15 -19.25
N ARG A 9 22.80 17.68 -19.75
CA ARG A 9 23.13 17.69 -21.19
C ARG A 9 23.30 16.29 -21.76
N ASP A 10 23.81 15.37 -20.96
CA ASP A 10 24.17 14.01 -21.36
C ASP A 10 23.10 12.97 -21.02
N ALA A 11 21.87 13.39 -20.71
CA ALA A 11 20.76 12.50 -20.35
C ALA A 11 21.11 11.49 -19.23
N LYS A 12 21.68 11.96 -18.12
CA LYS A 12 22.10 11.13 -16.98
C LYS A 12 20.89 10.53 -16.23
N PRO A 13 21.06 9.36 -15.57
CA PRO A 13 20.00 8.74 -14.77
C PRO A 13 19.61 9.61 -13.57
N GLY A 14 18.36 9.49 -13.13
CA GLY A 14 17.84 10.10 -11.90
C GLY A 14 17.69 9.10 -10.76
N GLU A 15 17.13 9.57 -9.64
CA GLU A 15 16.91 8.75 -8.44
C GLU A 15 16.10 7.47 -8.72
N ILE A 16 15.07 7.54 -9.59
CA ILE A 16 14.27 6.37 -9.94
C ILE A 16 15.07 5.28 -10.65
N SER A 17 16.05 5.67 -11.48
CA SER A 17 16.93 4.74 -12.18
C SER A 17 18.00 4.18 -11.25
N LEU A 18 18.50 5.00 -10.33
CA LEU A 18 19.46 4.58 -9.31
C LEU A 18 18.84 3.61 -8.30
N ALA A 19 17.52 3.71 -8.07
CA ALA A 19 16.77 2.79 -7.22
C ALA A 19 16.42 1.44 -7.90
N HIS A 20 16.94 1.15 -9.09
CA HIS A 20 16.64 -0.12 -9.78
C HIS A 20 17.03 -1.35 -8.94
N ASN A 21 16.08 -2.28 -8.80
CA ASN A 21 16.07 -3.44 -7.91
C ASN A 21 16.23 -3.10 -6.42
N GLY A 22 15.93 -1.86 -6.03
CA GLY A 22 15.98 -1.37 -4.67
C GLY A 22 14.69 -0.67 -4.26
N ILE A 23 14.82 0.24 -3.31
CA ILE A 23 13.72 0.99 -2.71
C ILE A 23 13.89 2.47 -3.04
N LEU A 24 12.82 3.09 -3.53
CA LEU A 24 12.69 4.54 -3.56
C LEU A 24 11.82 4.95 -2.37
N PHE A 25 12.45 5.56 -1.37
CA PHE A 25 11.76 6.06 -0.19
C PHE A 25 11.45 7.56 -0.36
N MET A 26 10.19 7.94 -0.15
CA MET A 26 9.73 9.33 -0.26
C MET A 26 8.96 9.72 1.00
N ASP A 27 9.62 10.48 1.86
CA ASP A 27 9.02 11.00 3.09
C ASP A 27 8.15 12.22 2.78
N GLU A 28 7.01 12.35 3.47
CA GLU A 28 6.04 13.44 3.26
C GLU A 28 5.57 13.54 1.80
N PHE A 29 5.15 12.41 1.21
CA PHE A 29 4.81 12.29 -0.21
C PHE A 29 3.89 13.37 -0.78
N PRO A 30 2.82 13.84 -0.09
CA PRO A 30 1.99 14.92 -0.60
C PRO A 30 2.69 16.29 -0.68
N GLU A 31 3.83 16.50 -0.02
CA GLU A 31 4.61 17.76 -0.08
C GLU A 31 5.44 17.89 -1.36
N PHE A 32 5.69 16.79 -2.08
CA PHE A 32 6.34 16.86 -3.38
C PHE A 32 5.44 17.54 -4.42
N SER A 33 6.04 18.32 -5.32
CA SER A 33 5.30 18.97 -6.41
C SER A 33 4.51 17.97 -7.25
N ARG A 34 3.33 18.38 -7.74
CA ARG A 34 2.49 17.51 -8.59
C ARG A 34 3.24 16.98 -9.81
N SER A 35 4.13 17.79 -10.40
CA SER A 35 4.94 17.36 -11.54
C SER A 35 5.85 16.19 -11.20
N VAL A 36 6.43 16.17 -9.99
CA VAL A 36 7.27 15.06 -9.53
C VAL A 36 6.41 13.81 -9.31
N LEU A 37 5.28 13.95 -8.62
CA LEU A 37 4.37 12.82 -8.34
C LEU A 37 3.84 12.18 -9.62
N GLU A 38 3.36 13.00 -10.57
CA GLU A 38 2.84 12.50 -11.85
C GLU A 38 3.93 11.85 -12.70
N SER A 39 5.19 12.28 -12.57
CA SER A 39 6.30 11.67 -13.30
C SER A 39 6.63 10.24 -12.87
N LEU A 40 6.21 9.81 -11.67
CA LEU A 40 6.43 8.46 -11.17
C LEU A 40 5.44 7.44 -11.76
N ARG A 41 4.30 7.89 -12.30
CA ARG A 41 3.23 7.02 -12.77
C ARG A 41 3.69 6.03 -13.83
N GLN A 42 4.37 6.53 -14.86
CA GLN A 42 4.86 5.69 -15.95
C GLN A 42 6.00 4.76 -15.49
N PRO A 43 7.04 5.22 -14.79
CA PRO A 43 8.07 4.34 -14.23
C PRO A 43 7.54 3.19 -13.37
N LEU A 44 6.50 3.42 -12.56
CA LEU A 44 5.87 2.40 -11.73
C LEU A 44 5.12 1.32 -12.53
N GLU A 45 4.71 1.62 -13.76
CA GLU A 45 4.06 0.66 -14.67
C GLU A 45 5.09 0.00 -15.60
N ASP A 46 5.85 0.80 -16.35
CA ASP A 46 6.72 0.35 -17.43
C ASP A 46 8.07 -0.19 -16.93
N ARG A 47 8.44 0.11 -15.69
CA ARG A 47 9.73 -0.25 -15.06
C ARG A 47 10.96 0.25 -15.84
N GLN A 48 10.76 1.28 -16.65
CA GLN A 48 11.79 1.97 -17.40
C GLN A 48 11.43 3.44 -17.57
N VAL A 49 12.44 4.26 -17.82
CA VAL A 49 12.25 5.69 -18.10
C VAL A 49 13.16 6.13 -19.23
N MET A 50 12.61 6.94 -20.14
CA MET A 50 13.37 7.53 -21.24
C MET A 50 13.73 8.97 -20.87
N VAL A 51 15.03 9.27 -20.87
CA VAL A 51 15.55 10.62 -20.71
C VAL A 51 15.98 11.13 -22.08
N ALA A 52 15.15 11.99 -22.68
CA ALA A 52 15.39 12.61 -23.98
C ALA A 52 15.90 14.05 -23.82
N ARG A 53 17.01 14.39 -24.50
CA ARG A 53 17.61 15.73 -24.54
C ARG A 53 18.12 16.02 -25.94
N ALA A 54 18.35 17.29 -26.24
CA ALA A 54 18.73 17.75 -27.57
C ALA A 54 19.95 17.04 -28.20
N LYS A 55 20.83 16.44 -27.39
CA LYS A 55 22.04 15.72 -27.85
C LYS A 55 22.08 14.24 -27.48
N ALA A 56 21.11 13.73 -26.73
CA ALA A 56 21.16 12.37 -26.20
C ALA A 56 19.76 11.84 -25.88
N HIS A 57 19.54 10.56 -26.22
CA HIS A 57 18.37 9.79 -25.81
C HIS A 57 18.87 8.54 -25.11
N SER A 58 18.47 8.35 -23.86
CA SER A 58 18.88 7.20 -23.07
C SER A 58 17.69 6.63 -22.32
N THR A 59 17.54 5.31 -22.39
CA THR A 59 16.51 4.57 -21.65
C THR A 59 17.18 3.84 -20.49
N TYR A 60 16.68 4.07 -19.29
CA TYR A 60 17.17 3.43 -18.07
C TYR A 60 16.10 2.50 -17.50
N ARG A 61 16.51 1.32 -17.03
CA ARG A 61 15.65 0.46 -16.21
C ARG A 61 15.45 1.09 -14.83
N CYS A 62 14.24 0.98 -14.31
CA CYS A 62 13.85 1.52 -13.00
C CYS A 62 12.76 0.66 -12.34
N GLN A 63 13.01 -0.64 -12.22
CA GLN A 63 12.18 -1.52 -11.40
C GLN A 63 12.51 -1.29 -9.91
N PHE A 64 11.72 -0.50 -9.18
CA PHE A 64 11.94 -0.20 -7.76
C PHE A 64 10.67 -0.42 -6.94
N MET A 65 10.81 -0.65 -5.63
CA MET A 65 9.72 -0.58 -4.68
C MET A 65 9.57 0.86 -4.18
N LEU A 66 8.40 1.46 -4.38
CA LEU A 66 8.10 2.77 -3.80
C LEU A 66 7.57 2.60 -2.38
N ILE A 67 8.23 3.23 -1.43
CA ILE A 67 7.74 3.38 -0.05
C ILE A 67 7.54 4.88 0.18
N ALA A 68 6.31 5.26 0.52
CA ALA A 68 5.93 6.64 0.73
C ALA A 68 5.26 6.81 2.08
N THR A 69 5.55 7.90 2.77
CA THR A 69 4.86 8.30 3.99
C THR A 69 3.95 9.50 3.71
N ALA A 70 2.89 9.65 4.47
CA ALA A 70 2.04 10.82 4.42
C ALA A 70 1.46 11.09 5.80
N ASN A 71 1.48 12.35 6.21
CA ASN A 71 0.69 12.79 7.35
C ASN A 71 -0.80 12.79 6.98
N PRO A 72 -1.73 12.68 7.94
CA PRO A 72 -3.16 12.71 7.61
C PRO A 72 -3.64 14.12 7.21
N CYS A 73 -2.92 15.17 7.63
CA CYS A 73 -3.06 16.57 7.20
C CYS A 73 -1.70 17.27 7.33
N LYS A 74 -1.54 18.45 6.72
CA LYS A 74 -0.38 19.34 7.02
C LYS A 74 -0.22 19.66 8.50
N CYS A 75 -1.32 19.61 9.25
CA CYS A 75 -1.34 19.87 10.68
C CYS A 75 -0.87 18.69 11.57
N GLY A 76 -0.77 17.46 11.03
CA GLY A 76 -0.47 16.24 11.79
C GLY A 76 -1.60 15.71 12.70
N TYR A 77 -2.59 16.51 13.08
CA TYR A 77 -3.58 16.17 14.13
C TYR A 77 -5.00 15.88 13.61
N LEU A 78 -5.16 15.29 12.42
CA LEU A 78 -6.49 15.05 11.83
C LEU A 78 -7.36 14.13 12.71
N SER A 79 -6.76 13.11 13.32
CA SER A 79 -7.44 12.07 14.10
C SER A 79 -7.57 12.39 15.60
N ASP A 80 -7.03 13.53 16.06
CA ASP A 80 -7.08 13.96 17.47
C ASP A 80 -8.04 15.14 17.63
N PRO A 81 -9.28 14.95 18.15
CA PRO A 81 -10.23 16.03 18.35
C PRO A 81 -9.70 17.17 19.23
N SER A 82 -8.78 16.89 20.16
CA SER A 82 -8.23 17.88 21.09
C SER A 82 -7.18 18.81 20.47
N ARG A 83 -6.55 18.37 19.37
CA ARG A 83 -5.50 19.12 18.64
C ARG A 83 -5.85 19.45 17.19
N SER A 84 -6.96 18.90 16.71
CA SER A 84 -7.43 19.09 15.34
C SER A 84 -7.62 20.58 15.03
N CYS A 85 -7.19 20.98 13.84
CA CYS A 85 -7.39 22.36 13.41
C CYS A 85 -8.86 22.60 13.04
N ALA A 86 -9.30 23.85 13.03
CA ALA A 86 -10.67 24.23 12.66
C ALA A 86 -11.07 23.86 11.22
N ARG A 87 -10.14 23.38 10.39
CA ARG A 87 -10.35 22.99 8.99
C ARG A 87 -10.64 21.51 8.81
N VAL A 88 -10.74 20.71 9.88
CA VAL A 88 -11.13 19.29 9.75
C VAL A 88 -12.60 19.19 9.30
N PRO A 89 -12.94 18.30 8.35
CA PRO A 89 -12.08 17.34 7.64
C PRO A 89 -11.44 17.86 6.34
N LEU A 90 -11.77 19.08 5.90
CA LEU A 90 -11.28 19.67 4.64
C LEU A 90 -9.75 19.65 4.50
N CYS A 91 -9.01 19.96 5.57
CA CYS A 91 -7.55 20.04 5.51
C CYS A 91 -6.87 18.71 5.12
N GLY A 92 -7.42 17.57 5.55
CA GLY A 92 -6.91 16.26 5.18
C GLY A 92 -7.21 15.95 3.71
N GLY A 93 -8.44 16.22 3.28
CA GLY A 93 -8.87 16.04 1.88
C GLY A 93 -8.07 16.90 0.89
N GLU A 94 -7.80 18.16 1.23
CA GLU A 94 -6.95 19.04 0.41
C GLU A 94 -5.49 18.60 0.37
N TYR A 95 -4.95 18.17 1.51
CA TYR A 95 -3.56 17.71 1.62
C TYR A 95 -3.32 16.44 0.81
N MET A 96 -4.13 15.42 1.05
CA MET A 96 -4.05 14.15 0.33
C MET A 96 -4.53 14.28 -1.13
N GLY A 97 -5.40 15.24 -1.42
CA GLY A 97 -5.81 15.59 -2.78
C GLY A 97 -4.69 16.17 -3.64
N HIS A 98 -3.51 16.42 -3.06
CA HIS A 98 -2.29 16.69 -3.83
C HIS A 98 -1.82 15.46 -4.61
N ILE A 99 -2.12 14.26 -4.13
CA ILE A 99 -1.87 12.99 -4.83
C ILE A 99 -3.09 12.68 -5.70
N SER A 100 -2.85 12.51 -7.00
CA SER A 100 -3.94 12.18 -7.92
C SER A 100 -4.51 10.78 -7.66
N GLY A 101 -5.81 10.60 -7.91
CA GLY A 101 -6.45 9.27 -7.85
C GLY A 101 -5.71 8.20 -8.69
N PRO A 102 -5.30 8.50 -9.95
CA PRO A 102 -4.49 7.59 -10.74
C PRO A 102 -3.14 7.22 -10.11
N MET A 103 -2.49 8.14 -9.38
CA MET A 103 -1.26 7.87 -8.65
C MET A 103 -1.54 7.04 -7.39
N MET A 104 -2.59 7.34 -6.63
CA MET A 104 -3.03 6.54 -5.48
C MET A 104 -3.36 5.10 -5.88
N ASP A 105 -3.97 4.92 -7.05
CA ASP A 105 -4.23 3.59 -7.62
C ASP A 105 -2.96 2.81 -7.95
N ARG A 106 -1.76 3.41 -7.84
CA ARG A 106 -0.47 2.71 -7.99
C ARG A 106 0.09 2.14 -6.70
N PHE A 107 -0.43 2.51 -5.53
CA PHE A 107 -0.06 1.87 -4.26
C PHE A 107 -0.81 0.55 -4.08
N ASP A 108 -0.07 -0.56 -3.98
CA ASP A 108 -0.67 -1.88 -3.74
C ASP A 108 -1.18 -2.00 -2.31
N LEU A 109 -0.45 -1.39 -1.36
CA LEU A 109 -0.75 -1.39 0.07
C LEU A 109 -0.84 0.04 0.59
N THR A 110 -1.72 0.25 1.55
CA THR A 110 -1.73 1.44 2.40
C THR A 110 -1.93 0.99 3.84
N VAL A 111 -1.12 1.54 4.74
CA VAL A 111 -1.15 1.19 6.15
C VAL A 111 -1.33 2.48 6.93
N GLU A 112 -2.41 2.53 7.72
CA GLU A 112 -2.61 3.61 8.68
C GLU A 112 -1.85 3.27 9.96
N MET A 113 -1.01 4.19 10.40
CA MET A 113 -0.24 4.04 11.63
C MET A 113 -0.91 4.89 12.72
N PRO A 114 -1.58 4.29 13.72
CA PRO A 114 -2.16 5.04 14.82
C PRO A 114 -1.04 5.66 15.67
N PRO A 115 -1.31 6.79 16.35
CA PRO A 115 -0.35 7.35 17.29
C PRO A 115 -0.08 6.36 18.43
N VAL A 116 1.19 6.19 18.78
CA VAL A 116 1.59 5.36 19.92
C VAL A 116 1.43 6.17 21.21
N PRO A 117 0.63 5.70 22.19
CA PRO A 117 0.50 6.36 23.49
C PRO A 117 1.85 6.44 24.22
N PHE A 118 2.10 7.54 24.94
CA PHE A 118 3.35 7.71 25.68
C PHE A 118 3.65 6.59 26.67
N HIS A 119 2.63 6.01 27.31
CA HIS A 119 2.80 4.94 28.28
C HIS A 119 3.23 3.60 27.63
N ASP A 120 3.01 3.44 26.33
CA ASP A 120 3.41 2.24 25.58
C ASP A 120 4.86 2.31 25.10
N LEU A 121 5.48 3.50 25.10
CA LEU A 121 6.88 3.69 24.67
C LEU A 121 7.88 3.00 25.60
N ASP A 122 7.51 2.83 26.88
CA ASP A 122 8.34 2.18 27.90
C ASP A 122 8.06 0.68 28.02
N LEU A 123 7.08 0.15 27.28
CA LEU A 123 6.77 -1.28 27.29
C LEU A 123 7.86 -2.07 26.55
N PRO A 124 8.20 -3.29 27.03
CA PRO A 124 9.05 -4.19 26.27
C PRO A 124 8.43 -4.46 24.89
N SER A 125 9.26 -4.49 23.85
CA SER A 125 8.81 -4.88 22.51
C SER A 125 8.21 -6.29 22.56
N ASP A 126 6.94 -6.41 22.19
CA ASP A 126 6.17 -7.65 22.12
C ASP A 126 6.04 -8.21 20.70
N GLY A 127 6.74 -7.59 19.74
CA GLY A 127 6.70 -7.94 18.32
C GLY A 127 7.75 -8.94 17.87
N ASP A 128 7.54 -9.51 16.69
CA ASP A 128 8.53 -10.33 15.99
C ASP A 128 9.83 -9.55 15.79
N THR A 129 10.98 -10.18 16.04
CA THR A 129 12.28 -9.59 15.71
C THR A 129 12.47 -9.47 14.19
N SER A 130 13.30 -8.53 13.74
CA SER A 130 13.64 -8.42 12.31
C SER A 130 14.22 -9.72 11.74
N ALA A 131 14.95 -10.51 12.54
CA ALA A 131 15.47 -11.81 12.12
C ALA A 131 14.34 -12.84 11.89
N THR A 132 13.35 -12.86 12.78
CA THR A 132 12.15 -13.71 12.64
C THR A 132 11.39 -13.35 11.36
N VAL A 133 11.14 -12.06 11.13
CA VAL A 133 10.43 -11.59 9.94
C VAL A 133 11.23 -11.88 8.67
N ALA A 134 12.55 -11.64 8.67
CA ALA A 134 13.41 -11.93 7.54
C ALA A 134 13.38 -13.41 7.14
N SER A 135 13.40 -14.32 8.12
CA SER A 135 13.26 -15.76 7.86
C SER A 135 11.92 -16.10 7.23
N ARG A 136 10.82 -15.52 7.72
CA ARG A 136 9.47 -15.73 7.14
C ARG A 136 9.39 -15.25 5.70
N VAL A 137 9.95 -14.07 5.42
CA VAL A 137 10.03 -13.51 4.06
C VAL A 137 10.88 -14.37 3.13
N ALA A 138 12.03 -14.86 3.60
CA ALA A 138 12.92 -15.73 2.82
C ALA A 138 12.21 -17.03 2.41
N THR A 139 11.46 -17.66 3.32
CA THR A 139 10.66 -18.86 3.01
C THR A 139 9.60 -18.57 1.94
N ALA A 140 8.86 -17.46 2.08
CA ALA A 140 7.85 -17.07 1.09
C ALA A 140 8.49 -16.77 -0.28
N PHE A 141 9.68 -16.18 -0.30
CA PHE A 141 10.42 -15.91 -1.53
C PHE A 141 10.91 -17.20 -2.21
N GLN A 142 11.33 -18.20 -1.43
CA GLN A 142 11.71 -19.51 -1.96
C GLN A 142 10.51 -20.20 -2.61
N ILE A 143 9.34 -20.18 -1.97
CA ILE A 143 8.09 -20.70 -2.56
C ILE A 143 7.80 -20.05 -3.92
N GLN A 144 7.95 -18.73 -4.03
CA GLN A 144 7.76 -18.01 -5.29
C GLN A 144 8.80 -18.38 -6.33
N THR A 145 10.07 -18.49 -5.93
CA THR A 145 11.18 -18.89 -6.81
C THR A 145 10.93 -20.26 -7.41
N ASP A 146 10.45 -21.21 -6.61
CA ASP A 146 10.13 -22.56 -7.07
C ASP A 146 8.90 -22.56 -7.99
N ARG A 147 7.85 -21.81 -7.63
CA ARG A 147 6.64 -21.66 -8.47
C ARG A 147 6.93 -21.04 -9.83
N TYR A 148 7.88 -20.11 -9.92
CA TYR A 148 8.18 -19.35 -11.13
C TYR A 148 9.44 -19.81 -11.86
N ARG A 149 10.03 -20.95 -11.48
CA ARG A 149 11.30 -21.46 -12.03
C ARG A 149 11.32 -21.57 -13.56
N ASP A 150 10.20 -21.93 -14.17
CA ASP A 150 10.08 -22.11 -15.62
C ASP A 150 9.62 -20.83 -16.36
N HIS A 151 9.53 -19.70 -15.65
CA HIS A 151 9.07 -18.42 -16.17
C HIS A 151 10.20 -17.39 -16.15
N LEU A 152 10.74 -17.05 -17.33
CA LEU A 152 11.88 -16.13 -17.45
C LEU A 152 11.59 -14.70 -16.98
N ASP A 153 10.32 -14.27 -17.08
CA ASP A 153 9.91 -12.89 -16.79
C ASP A 153 9.28 -12.71 -15.40
N LEU A 154 9.08 -13.79 -14.64
CA LEU A 154 8.42 -13.76 -13.33
C LEU A 154 9.44 -14.02 -12.22
N ARG A 155 9.60 -13.07 -11.31
CA ARG A 155 10.49 -13.22 -10.15
C ARG A 155 9.71 -13.29 -8.84
N SER A 156 8.54 -12.66 -8.81
CA SER A 156 7.70 -12.55 -7.62
C SER A 156 6.21 -12.48 -7.97
N ASN A 157 5.35 -12.56 -6.95
CA ASN A 157 3.92 -12.34 -7.09
C ASN A 157 3.57 -10.95 -7.64
N ALA A 158 4.46 -9.96 -7.50
CA ALA A 158 4.26 -8.62 -8.03
C ALA A 158 4.29 -8.57 -9.57
N ASP A 159 4.94 -9.55 -10.21
CA ASP A 159 5.07 -9.67 -11.67
C ASP A 159 3.87 -10.39 -12.31
N LEU A 160 2.95 -10.93 -11.51
CA LEU A 160 1.82 -11.69 -12.01
C LEU A 160 0.79 -10.79 -12.71
N GLU A 161 0.38 -11.20 -13.91
CA GLU A 161 -0.66 -10.55 -14.68
C GLU A 161 -1.56 -11.56 -15.41
N GLY A 162 -2.74 -11.09 -15.83
CA GLY A 162 -3.67 -11.84 -16.70
C GLY A 162 -3.97 -13.26 -16.20
N ALA A 163 -3.87 -14.23 -17.11
CA ALA A 163 -4.18 -15.63 -16.82
C ALA A 163 -3.25 -16.25 -15.76
N GLN A 164 -1.99 -15.80 -15.68
CA GLN A 164 -1.03 -16.31 -14.70
C GLN A 164 -1.46 -15.92 -13.28
N LEU A 165 -1.87 -14.66 -13.08
CA LEU A 165 -2.40 -14.20 -11.81
C LEU A 165 -3.61 -15.02 -11.37
N ILE A 166 -4.59 -15.19 -12.26
CA ILE A 166 -5.79 -15.98 -11.95
C ILE A 166 -5.39 -17.41 -11.58
N ARG A 167 -4.49 -18.04 -12.32
CA ARG A 167 -4.07 -19.42 -12.06
C ARG A 167 -3.50 -19.63 -10.66
N VAL A 168 -2.67 -18.71 -10.16
CA VAL A 168 -1.92 -18.92 -8.91
C VAL A 168 -2.54 -18.24 -7.68
N ALA A 169 -3.37 -17.22 -7.89
CA ALA A 169 -3.93 -16.39 -6.83
C ALA A 169 -5.45 -16.52 -6.66
N THR A 170 -6.13 -17.35 -7.48
CA THR A 170 -7.58 -17.58 -7.30
C THR A 170 -7.87 -18.10 -5.88
N PRO A 171 -8.70 -17.39 -5.11
CA PRO A 171 -9.04 -17.82 -3.76
C PRO A 171 -10.03 -18.99 -3.76
N ASP A 172 -10.19 -19.58 -2.59
CA ASP A 172 -11.27 -20.51 -2.29
C ASP A 172 -12.66 -19.86 -2.51
N THR A 173 -13.71 -20.67 -2.60
CA THR A 173 -15.07 -20.15 -2.83
C THR A 173 -15.49 -19.06 -1.83
N PRO A 174 -15.23 -19.20 -0.52
CA PRO A 174 -15.53 -18.13 0.44
C PRO A 174 -14.71 -16.85 0.21
N GLY A 175 -13.44 -16.94 -0.18
CA GLY A 175 -12.59 -15.80 -0.50
C GLY A 175 -13.00 -15.10 -1.80
N GLN A 176 -13.41 -15.86 -2.82
CA GLN A 176 -13.93 -15.31 -4.07
C GLN A 176 -15.23 -14.53 -3.84
N ALA A 177 -16.15 -15.08 -3.02
CA ALA A 177 -17.38 -14.40 -2.64
C ALA A 177 -17.10 -13.10 -1.87
N LEU A 178 -16.13 -13.11 -0.95
CA LEU A 178 -15.71 -11.91 -0.23
C LEU A 178 -15.14 -10.85 -1.18
N LEU A 179 -14.25 -11.26 -2.08
CA LEU A 179 -13.62 -10.35 -3.05
C LEU A 179 -14.64 -9.70 -3.97
N ASN A 180 -15.61 -10.47 -4.50
CA ASN A 180 -16.67 -9.94 -5.34
C ASN A 180 -17.55 -8.92 -4.60
N ARG A 181 -17.96 -9.25 -3.37
CA ARG A 181 -18.75 -8.34 -2.54
C ARG A 181 -17.98 -7.04 -2.23
N ALA A 182 -16.69 -7.14 -1.94
CA ALA A 182 -15.84 -5.98 -1.71
C ALA A 182 -15.68 -5.13 -2.99
N ALA A 183 -15.51 -5.78 -4.15
CA ALA A 183 -15.42 -5.08 -5.43
C ALA A 183 -16.69 -4.26 -5.74
N GLU A 184 -17.87 -4.80 -5.44
CA GLU A 184 -19.15 -4.10 -5.60
C GLU A 184 -19.33 -2.95 -4.61
N LEU A 185 -19.07 -3.20 -3.31
CA LEU A 185 -19.27 -2.21 -2.24
C LEU A 185 -18.29 -1.04 -2.34
N PHE A 186 -17.02 -1.33 -2.60
CA PHE A 186 -15.94 -0.32 -2.65
C PHE A 186 -15.62 0.14 -4.07
N ARG A 187 -16.39 -0.32 -5.08
CA ARG A 187 -16.21 0.03 -6.50
C ARG A 187 -14.76 -0.15 -6.96
N LEU A 188 -14.16 -1.29 -6.64
CA LEU A 188 -12.77 -1.57 -7.01
C LEU A 188 -12.62 -1.58 -8.54
N SER A 189 -11.58 -0.91 -9.03
CA SER A 189 -11.17 -1.03 -10.43
C SER A 189 -10.65 -2.46 -10.69
N ALA A 190 -10.60 -2.88 -11.96
CA ALA A 190 -9.97 -4.15 -12.33
C ALA A 190 -8.51 -4.26 -11.83
N ARG A 191 -7.79 -3.12 -11.83
CA ARG A 191 -6.44 -3.02 -11.26
C ARG A 191 -6.47 -3.25 -9.74
N GLY A 192 -7.38 -2.58 -9.03
CA GLY A 192 -7.59 -2.80 -7.59
C GLY A 192 -7.90 -4.25 -7.24
N TYR A 193 -8.77 -4.89 -8.01
CA TYR A 193 -9.11 -6.31 -7.86
C TYR A 193 -7.88 -7.22 -8.02
N HIS A 194 -7.10 -7.05 -9.10
CA HIS A 194 -5.88 -7.83 -9.33
C HIS A 194 -4.80 -7.59 -8.26
N ARG A 195 -4.71 -6.37 -7.72
CA ARG A 195 -3.79 -6.07 -6.61
C ARG A 195 -4.13 -6.87 -5.36
N VAL A 196 -5.41 -6.92 -4.99
CA VAL A 196 -5.87 -7.72 -3.86
C VAL A 196 -5.51 -9.20 -4.04
N LEU A 197 -5.63 -9.74 -5.26
CA LEU A 197 -5.19 -11.11 -5.55
C LEU A 197 -3.67 -11.30 -5.36
N ARG A 198 -2.83 -10.40 -5.89
CA ARG A 198 -1.36 -10.48 -5.73
C ARG A 198 -0.94 -10.42 -4.27
N VAL A 199 -1.57 -9.52 -3.51
CA VAL A 199 -1.32 -9.38 -2.06
C VAL A 199 -1.80 -10.63 -1.32
N GLY A 200 -3.01 -11.11 -1.60
CA GLY A 200 -3.56 -12.33 -1.00
C GLY A 200 -2.70 -13.58 -1.27
N ARG A 201 -2.15 -13.72 -2.48
CA ARG A 201 -1.17 -14.78 -2.82
C ARG A 201 0.11 -14.66 -1.99
N THR A 202 0.60 -13.44 -1.80
CA THR A 202 1.81 -13.18 -0.99
C THR A 202 1.57 -13.49 0.48
N ILE A 203 0.41 -13.16 1.02
CA ILE A 203 0.01 -13.50 2.40
C ILE A 203 -0.08 -15.03 2.55
N ALA A 204 -0.67 -15.73 1.57
CA ALA A 204 -0.69 -17.19 1.56
C ALA A 204 0.72 -17.81 1.53
N ASP A 205 1.65 -17.21 0.76
CA ASP A 205 3.05 -17.65 0.74
C ASP A 205 3.76 -17.42 2.08
N LEU A 206 3.48 -16.29 2.76
CA LEU A 206 4.00 -16.02 4.10
C LEU A 206 3.46 -17.00 5.15
N ALA A 207 2.24 -17.50 4.95
CA ALA A 207 1.65 -18.55 5.77
C ALA A 207 2.09 -19.98 5.36
N GLY A 208 2.84 -20.13 4.27
CA GLY A 208 3.31 -21.43 3.77
C GLY A 208 2.19 -22.32 3.20
N VAL A 209 1.09 -21.74 2.73
CA VAL A 209 -0.08 -22.48 2.24
C VAL A 209 -0.30 -22.30 0.74
N GLU A 210 -0.65 -23.39 0.06
CA GLU A 210 -0.85 -23.38 -1.39
C GLU A 210 -2.17 -22.71 -1.79
N GLN A 211 -3.27 -23.00 -1.11
CA GLN A 211 -4.57 -22.40 -1.44
C GLN A 211 -4.71 -21.00 -0.84
N VAL A 212 -5.02 -20.00 -1.67
CA VAL A 212 -5.41 -18.68 -1.16
C VAL A 212 -6.79 -18.81 -0.51
N ALA A 213 -6.88 -18.57 0.80
CA ALA A 213 -8.12 -18.64 1.56
C ALA A 213 -8.75 -17.26 1.78
N LYS A 214 -10.01 -17.25 2.20
CA LYS A 214 -10.75 -16.04 2.58
C LYS A 214 -9.99 -15.12 3.55
N THR A 215 -9.25 -15.67 4.51
CA THR A 215 -8.48 -14.89 5.49
C THR A 215 -7.41 -14.03 4.83
N HIS A 216 -6.67 -14.58 3.85
CA HIS A 216 -5.65 -13.84 3.11
C HIS A 216 -6.27 -12.72 2.26
N ILE A 217 -7.43 -12.98 1.68
CA ILE A 217 -8.18 -11.95 0.93
C ILE A 217 -8.70 -10.86 1.85
N ALA A 218 -9.21 -11.21 3.04
CA ALA A 218 -9.68 -10.24 4.02
C ALA A 218 -8.54 -9.31 4.48
N GLU A 219 -7.37 -9.88 4.76
CA GLU A 219 -6.18 -9.10 5.13
C GLU A 219 -5.72 -8.22 3.95
N ALA A 220 -5.62 -8.76 2.74
CA ALA A 220 -5.26 -7.98 1.55
C ALA A 220 -6.23 -6.79 1.30
N LEU A 221 -7.53 -7.00 1.51
CA LEU A 221 -8.53 -5.93 1.42
C LEU A 221 -8.33 -4.87 2.50
N SER A 222 -7.93 -5.24 3.72
CA SER A 222 -7.68 -4.28 4.80
C SER A 222 -6.59 -3.28 4.44
N TYR A 223 -5.49 -3.74 3.84
CA TYR A 223 -4.42 -2.85 3.36
C TYR A 223 -4.84 -1.98 2.17
N ARG A 224 -5.82 -2.40 1.38
CA ARG A 224 -6.29 -1.60 0.25
C ARG A 224 -7.29 -0.52 0.66
N LEU A 225 -8.09 -0.80 1.68
CA LEU A 225 -9.20 0.06 2.11
C LEU A 225 -8.81 1.02 3.25
N ALA A 226 -7.56 1.00 3.70
CA ALA A 226 -7.02 1.82 4.79
C ALA A 226 -7.04 3.35 4.55
N LEU A 227 -7.63 3.84 3.45
CA LEU A 227 -7.90 5.27 3.26
C LEU A 227 -9.40 5.55 2.99
N PRO A 228 -10.29 5.42 4.00
CA PRO A 228 -11.70 5.77 3.85
C PRO A 228 -11.92 7.28 3.69
N HIS A 229 -10.99 8.12 4.15
CA HIS A 229 -11.18 9.57 4.26
C HIS A 229 -11.06 10.35 2.94
N LEU A 230 -10.75 9.67 1.83
CA LEU A 230 -10.55 10.29 0.51
C LEU A 230 -11.61 9.94 -0.52
N SER A 231 -12.63 9.17 -0.14
CA SER A 231 -13.81 9.09 -1.00
C SER A 231 -14.44 10.46 -1.05
N ASN A 232 -14.40 11.06 -2.23
CA ASN A 232 -15.08 12.29 -2.62
C ASN A 232 -16.60 12.10 -2.47
N THR A 233 -17.10 11.99 -1.24
CA THR A 233 -18.52 12.08 -0.96
C THR A 233 -18.84 13.56 -1.02
N LYS A 234 -19.69 13.94 -1.97
CA LYS A 234 -20.40 15.23 -1.98
C LYS A 234 -21.31 15.43 -0.75
N ASP A 235 -21.08 14.67 0.32
CA ASP A 235 -21.90 14.63 1.51
C ASP A 235 -21.02 14.25 2.73
N PRO A 236 -20.43 15.24 3.42
CA PRO A 236 -19.55 15.02 4.58
C PRO A 236 -20.29 14.49 5.81
N GLN A 237 -21.63 14.45 5.81
CA GLN A 237 -22.43 14.05 6.97
C GLN A 237 -22.61 12.53 7.14
N LYS A 238 -22.23 11.70 6.16
CA LYS A 238 -22.36 10.23 6.25
C LYS A 238 -21.09 9.47 6.67
N ALA A 239 -19.91 10.10 6.60
CA ALA A 239 -18.65 9.44 6.96
C ALA A 239 -18.38 9.45 8.48
N VAL A 240 -18.97 10.40 9.21
CA VAL A 240 -18.75 10.58 10.66
C VAL A 240 -19.69 9.68 11.49
N SER A 241 -20.81 9.21 10.93
CA SER A 241 -21.82 8.45 11.66
C SER A 241 -21.58 6.94 11.74
N SER A 242 -20.56 6.40 11.06
CA SER A 242 -20.27 4.95 11.06
C SER A 242 -19.06 4.53 11.90
N SER A 243 -18.38 5.46 12.57
CA SER A 243 -17.14 5.19 13.32
C SER A 243 -17.16 5.56 14.81
N PHE A 244 -18.29 5.99 15.36
CA PHE A 244 -18.43 6.19 16.81
C PHE A 244 -19.78 5.66 17.32
N THR A 245 -19.80 4.38 17.68
CA THR A 245 -20.73 3.86 18.69
C THR A 245 -19.97 2.82 19.51
N GLN A 246 -19.26 3.27 20.54
CA GLN A 246 -18.89 2.39 21.65
C GLN A 246 -20.17 2.10 22.44
N PRO A 247 -20.52 0.83 22.73
CA PRO A 247 -21.52 0.54 23.76
C PRO A 247 -20.92 0.92 25.11
N GLY A 248 -21.60 1.84 25.80
CA GLY A 248 -21.24 2.30 27.13
C GLY A 248 -21.19 1.16 28.15
N ASP A 249 -20.14 1.22 28.96
CA ASP A 249 -19.91 0.51 30.20
C ASP A 249 -21.08 0.68 31.18
N ARG A 250 -21.78 -0.43 31.50
CA ARG A 250 -22.39 -0.66 32.81
C ARG A 250 -22.30 -2.15 33.16
N ASP A 251 -21.75 -2.39 34.36
CA ASP A 251 -21.67 -3.64 35.13
C ASP A 251 -20.60 -4.69 34.77
N LYS A 252 -19.43 -4.55 35.41
CA LYS A 252 -18.68 -5.67 36.03
C LYS A 252 -19.50 -6.22 37.23
N PRO A 253 -19.26 -7.45 37.77
CA PRO A 253 -18.11 -8.33 37.54
C PRO A 253 -18.47 -9.83 37.35
N ARG A 254 -17.53 -10.63 36.79
CA ARG A 254 -17.01 -11.86 37.43
C ARG A 254 -15.88 -12.50 36.62
N ARG A 255 -14.84 -12.86 37.37
CA ARG A 255 -13.72 -13.74 37.00
C ARG A 255 -14.21 -15.00 36.27
N THR A 256 -13.43 -15.51 35.31
CA THR A 256 -12.92 -16.90 35.27
C THR A 256 -11.86 -17.02 34.17
N ARG A 257 -10.67 -17.48 34.56
CA ARG A 257 -9.59 -17.98 33.69
C ARG A 257 -10.10 -19.16 32.86
N LEU A 258 -9.64 -19.31 31.62
CA LEU A 258 -9.19 -20.62 31.11
C LEU A 258 -8.36 -20.43 29.82
N VAL A 259 -7.14 -20.99 29.93
CA VAL A 259 -6.14 -21.47 28.94
C VAL A 259 -6.25 -20.99 27.50
#